data_AF-A0A348HDW2-F1
#
_entry.id   AF-A0A348HDW2-F1
#
_cell.length_a   1.000
_cell.length_b   1.000
_cell.length_c   1.000
_cell.angle_alpha   90.00
_cell.angle_beta   90.00
_cell.angle_gamma   90.00
#
_symmetry.space_group_name_H-M   'P 1'
#
loop_
_entity.id
_entity.type
_entity.pdbx_description
1 polymer ?
#
loop_
_entity_poly.entity_id
_entity_poly.type
_entity_poly.pdbx_seq_one_letter_code
_entity_poly.pdbx_strand_id
1 'polypeptide(L)'
;MSSLSNPVGDCQPFTSPTDHSSEGTVRPRGNYGPRGMSRPISLRLMPEERADIERIARKEGRAVSPTCRMLCLKGLEVYLQERAEMERRYHR
;
A
#
# COMPACT_ATOMS: atom_id res chain seq x y z
N MET A 1 -7.01 47.59 -46.59
CA MET A 1 -6.41 46.44 -47.29
C MET A 1 -4.97 46.31 -46.81
N SER A 2 -4.75 45.43 -45.82
CA SER A 2 -3.42 45.09 -45.32
C SER A 2 -3.42 43.59 -45.06
N SER A 3 -2.69 42.91 -45.92
CA SER A 3 -2.42 41.48 -45.96
C SER A 3 -1.35 41.10 -44.94
N LEU A 4 -1.65 40.21 -43.99
CA LEU A 4 -0.66 39.29 -43.43
C LEU A 4 -1.37 37.97 -43.08
N SER A 5 -1.12 36.97 -43.91
CA SER A 5 -1.59 35.59 -43.85
C SER A 5 -0.83 34.81 -42.77
N ASN A 6 -1.54 34.24 -41.80
CA ASN A 6 -0.99 33.24 -40.88
C ASN A 6 -0.79 31.92 -41.65
N PRO A 7 0.39 31.28 -41.62
CA PRO A 7 0.52 29.92 -42.14
C PRO A 7 -0.12 28.94 -41.16
N VAL A 8 -1.18 28.29 -41.65
CA VAL A 8 -1.78 27.09 -41.09
C VAL A 8 -0.68 26.04 -40.99
N GLY A 9 -0.37 25.60 -39.76
CA GLY A 9 0.54 24.49 -39.56
C GLY A 9 -0.05 23.22 -40.17
N ASP A 10 0.64 22.68 -41.16
CA ASP A 10 0.27 21.44 -41.83
C ASP A 10 0.15 20.28 -40.84
N CYS A 11 -1.06 19.75 -40.66
CA CYS A 11 -1.29 18.45 -40.06
C CYS A 11 -0.81 17.37 -41.06
N GLN A 12 0.41 16.87 -40.86
CA GLN A 12 0.92 15.71 -41.61
C GLN A 12 0.27 14.39 -41.11
N PRO A 13 0.12 13.37 -41.97
CA PRO A 13 -0.73 12.22 -41.75
C PRO A 13 -0.11 11.12 -40.86
N PHE A 14 -1.02 10.28 -40.35
CA PHE A 14 -0.83 9.07 -39.54
C PHE A 14 0.26 8.13 -40.06
N THR A 15 1.32 7.95 -39.28
CA THR A 15 2.21 6.79 -39.39
C THR A 15 2.15 5.98 -38.09
N SER A 16 1.44 4.85 -38.13
CA SER A 16 1.70 3.68 -37.27
C SER A 16 2.19 2.54 -38.19
N PRO A 17 2.88 1.48 -37.74
CA PRO A 17 3.29 1.13 -36.38
C PRO A 17 4.79 0.78 -36.29
N THR A 18 5.46 1.16 -35.20
CA THR A 18 6.73 0.52 -34.83
C THR A 18 6.55 -0.05 -33.43
N ASP A 19 6.41 -1.37 -33.37
CA ASP A 19 6.59 -2.16 -32.15
C ASP A 19 8.00 -1.87 -31.61
N HIS A 20 8.08 -0.92 -30.69
CA HIS A 20 9.13 -0.93 -29.69
C HIS A 20 8.52 -1.55 -28.46
N SER A 21 8.76 -2.86 -28.32
CA SER A 21 8.57 -3.64 -27.12
C SER A 21 8.84 -2.77 -25.89
N SER A 22 7.78 -2.26 -25.29
CA SER A 22 7.86 -1.69 -23.95
C SER A 22 8.07 -2.88 -23.03
N GLU A 23 9.34 -3.29 -22.86
CA GLU A 23 9.76 -3.94 -21.64
C GLU A 23 9.55 -2.94 -20.52
N GLY A 24 8.29 -2.85 -20.07
CA GLY A 24 7.94 -2.29 -18.80
C GLY A 24 8.66 -3.13 -17.77
N THR A 25 9.89 -2.72 -17.43
CA THR A 25 10.63 -3.25 -16.31
C THR A 25 9.71 -3.09 -15.11
N VAL A 26 9.02 -4.17 -14.75
CA VAL A 26 8.25 -4.26 -13.53
C VAL A 26 9.30 -4.12 -12.45
N ARG A 27 9.47 -2.90 -11.92
CA ARG A 27 10.37 -2.67 -10.80
C ARG A 27 9.97 -3.68 -9.73
N PRO A 28 10.87 -4.58 -9.30
CA PRO A 28 10.53 -5.52 -8.25
C PRO A 28 10.05 -4.68 -7.09
N ARG A 29 8.79 -4.89 -6.68
CA ARG A 29 8.21 -4.16 -5.55
C ARG A 29 9.18 -4.37 -4.41
N GLY A 30 9.85 -3.29 -4.00
CA GLY A 30 10.86 -3.36 -2.95
C GLY A 30 10.29 -4.12 -1.77
N ASN A 31 11.09 -4.98 -1.15
CA ASN A 31 10.63 -5.76 -0.01
C ASN A 31 10.42 -4.77 1.16
N TYR A 32 9.21 -4.20 1.29
CA TYR A 32 8.85 -3.22 2.33
C TYR A 32 8.64 -3.88 3.70
N GLY A 33 8.96 -5.17 3.84
CA GLY A 33 8.91 -5.89 5.10
C GLY A 33 10.19 -5.67 5.91
N PRO A 34 10.10 -5.53 7.25
CA PRO A 34 11.24 -5.63 8.15
C PRO A 34 12.15 -6.82 7.81
N ARG A 35 13.47 -6.58 7.84
CA ARG A 35 14.48 -7.59 7.52
C ARG A 35 14.26 -8.85 8.37
N GLY A 36 14.27 -10.02 7.74
CA GLY A 36 14.11 -11.31 8.40
C GLY A 36 12.69 -11.86 8.48
N MET A 37 11.67 -11.16 7.95
CA MET A 37 10.34 -11.77 7.79
C MET A 37 10.27 -12.65 6.53
N SER A 38 10.07 -13.95 6.74
CA SER A 38 10.04 -14.96 5.67
C SER A 38 8.63 -15.42 5.27
N ARG A 39 7.60 -15.10 6.06
CA ARG A 39 6.23 -15.58 5.83
C ARG A 39 5.20 -14.45 5.96
N PRO A 40 4.49 -14.09 4.88
CA PRO A 40 3.42 -13.10 4.96
C PRO A 40 2.21 -13.68 5.69
N ILE A 41 1.58 -12.86 6.54
CA ILE A 41 0.25 -13.12 7.09
C ILE A 41 -0.70 -12.11 6.47
N SER A 42 -1.77 -12.59 5.86
CA SER A 42 -2.84 -11.74 5.32
C SER A 42 -3.94 -11.58 6.36
N LEU A 43 -4.37 -10.36 6.60
CA LEU A 43 -5.49 -10.04 7.48
C LEU A 43 -6.69 -9.61 6.65
N ARG A 44 -7.87 -10.14 6.98
CA ARG A 44 -9.13 -9.65 6.45
C ARG A 44 -9.65 -8.60 7.43
N LEU A 45 -9.87 -7.39 6.92
CA LEU A 45 -10.36 -6.27 7.69
C LEU A 45 -11.70 -5.83 7.12
N MET A 46 -12.59 -5.41 8.00
CA MET A 46 -13.76 -4.64 7.62
C MET A 46 -13.33 -3.27 7.06
N PRO A 47 -14.16 -2.64 6.21
CA PRO A 47 -13.84 -1.34 5.64
C PRO A 47 -13.49 -0.29 6.69
N GLU A 48 -14.21 -0.29 7.82
CA GLU A 48 -14.04 0.66 8.92
C GLU A 48 -12.70 0.45 9.64
N GLU A 49 -12.35 -0.80 9.95
CA GLU A 49 -11.07 -1.16 10.56
C GLU A 49 -9.90 -0.73 9.68
N ARG A 50 -10.03 -0.95 8.36
CA ARG A 50 -9.02 -0.51 7.40
C ARG A 50 -8.88 1.01 7.38
N ALA A 51 -9.99 1.74 7.37
CA ALA A 51 -9.99 3.20 7.38
C ALA A 51 -9.28 3.78 8.61
N ASP A 52 -9.48 3.16 9.78
CA ASP A 52 -8.80 3.53 11.01
C ASP A 52 -7.30 3.30 10.96
N ILE A 53 -6.86 2.14 10.46
CA ILE A 53 -5.42 1.85 10.30
C ILE A 53 -4.78 2.82 9.32
N GLU A 54 -5.43 3.12 8.19
CA GLU A 54 -4.92 4.09 7.22
C GLU A 54 -4.83 5.51 7.81
N ARG A 55 -5.81 5.92 8.62
CA ARG A 55 -5.80 7.20 9.33
C ARG A 55 -4.61 7.28 10.30
N ILE A 56 -4.36 6.22 11.07
CA ILE A 56 -3.21 6.14 11.99
C ILE A 56 -1.90 6.17 11.20
N ALA A 57 -1.79 5.36 10.15
CA ALA A 57 -0.59 5.28 9.31
C ALA A 57 -0.24 6.64 8.69
N ARG A 58 -1.24 7.37 8.17
CA ARG A 58 -1.06 8.75 7.66
C ARG A 58 -0.57 9.69 8.74
N LYS A 59 -1.19 9.66 9.94
CA LYS A 59 -0.79 10.52 11.06
C LYS A 59 0.65 10.27 11.52
N GLU A 60 1.10 9.01 11.46
CA GLU A 60 2.45 8.60 11.90
C GLU A 60 3.51 8.64 10.78
N GLY A 61 3.13 8.95 9.53
CA GLY A 61 4.05 8.93 8.39
C GLY A 61 4.58 7.53 8.06
N ARG A 62 3.79 6.48 8.33
CA ARG A 62 4.19 5.06 8.15
C ARG A 62 3.37 4.39 7.07
N ALA A 63 3.89 3.28 6.54
CA ALA A 63 3.14 2.41 5.66
C ALA A 63 2.06 1.63 6.43
N VAL A 64 0.91 1.39 5.78
CA VAL A 64 -0.27 0.74 6.38
C VAL A 64 0.05 -0.66 6.91
N SER A 65 0.83 -1.47 6.18
CA SER A 65 1.15 -2.84 6.59
C SER A 65 2.00 -2.90 7.87
N PRO A 66 3.11 -2.15 8.00
CA PRO A 66 3.81 -2.03 9.28
C PRO A 66 2.94 -1.51 10.43
N THR A 67 2.08 -0.52 10.18
CA THR A 67 1.15 0.01 11.19
C THR A 67 0.17 -1.08 11.66
N CYS A 68 -0.44 -1.81 10.72
CA CYS A 68 -1.33 -2.93 11.02
C CYS A 68 -0.62 -3.99 11.87
N ARG A 69 0.59 -4.41 11.47
CA ARG A 69 1.40 -5.36 12.25
C ARG A 69 1.67 -4.87 13.67
N MET A 70 2.06 -3.62 13.83
CA MET A 70 2.31 -3.03 15.16
C MET A 70 1.06 -3.11 16.04
N LEU A 71 -0.11 -2.76 15.50
CA LEU A 71 -1.38 -2.81 16.24
C LEU A 71 -1.75 -4.24 16.63
N CYS A 72 -1.60 -5.20 15.72
CA CYS A 72 -1.82 -6.62 16.02
C CYS A 72 -0.91 -7.13 17.14
N LEU A 73 0.37 -6.76 17.14
CA LEU A 73 1.31 -7.17 18.18
C LEU A 73 0.93 -6.60 19.55
N LYS A 74 0.48 -5.34 19.61
CA LYS A 74 -0.03 -4.73 20.83
C LYS A 74 -1.28 -5.46 21.35
N GLY A 75 -2.23 -5.77 20.46
CA GLY A 75 -3.43 -6.52 20.84
C GLY A 75 -3.14 -7.95 21.32
N LEU A 76 -2.14 -8.61 20.73
CA LEU A 76 -1.72 -9.95 21.13
C LEU A 76 -1.21 -9.98 22.58
N GLU A 77 -0.43 -8.99 22.98
CA GLU A 77 0.07 -8.87 24.36
C GLU A 77 -1.07 -8.75 25.37
N VAL A 78 -2.06 -7.90 25.08
CA VAL A 78 -3.26 -7.73 25.91
C VAL A 78 -4.04 -9.04 26.02
N TYR A 79 -4.30 -9.71 24.89
CA TYR A 79 -5.01 -10.98 24.89
C TYR A 79 -4.30 -12.06 25.72
N LEU A 80 -2.97 -12.16 25.62
CA LEU A 80 -2.19 -13.11 26.40
C LEU A 80 -2.27 -12.81 27.91
N GLN A 81 -2.24 -11.53 28.27
CA GLN A 81 -2.40 -11.12 29.66
C GLN A 81 -3.77 -11.50 30.21
N GLU A 82 -4.85 -11.16 29.49
CA GLU A 82 -6.23 -11.50 29.85
C GLU A 82 -6.40 -13.02 30.01
N ARG A 83 -5.81 -13.81 29.10
CA ARG A 83 -5.85 -15.27 29.17
C ARG A 83 -5.14 -15.80 30.41
N ALA A 84 -3.97 -15.26 30.75
CA ALA A 84 -3.23 -15.66 31.95
C ALA A 84 -3.95 -15.26 33.26
N GLU A 85 -4.66 -14.14 33.27
CA GLU A 85 -5.54 -13.74 34.38
C GLU A 85 -6.73 -14.69 34.52
N MET A 86 -7.37 -15.04 33.41
CA MET A 86 -8.45 -16.02 33.36
C MET A 86 -8.00 -17.38 33.91
N GLU A 87 -6.89 -17.92 33.42
CA GLU A 87 -6.35 -19.22 33.88
C GLU A 87 -6.10 -19.23 35.39
N ARG A 88 -5.51 -18.15 35.95
CA ARG A 88 -5.29 -18.01 37.40
C ARG A 88 -6.58 -17.99 38.21
N ARG A 89 -7.65 -17.42 37.67
CA ARG A 89 -8.95 -17.36 38.34
C ARG A 89 -9.64 -18.72 38.41
N TYR A 90 -9.49 -19.56 37.39
CA TYR A 90 -10.15 -20.88 37.34
C TYR A 90 -9.40 -21.98 38.09
N HIS A 91 -8.11 -21.81 38.37
CA HIS A 91 -7.30 -22.79 39.11
C HIS A 91 -7.11 -22.44 40.59
N ARG A 92 -7.93 -21.53 41.11
CA ARG A 92 -8.01 -21.17 42.54
C ARG A 92 -9.31 -21.72 43.12
#